data_AF-A0A223P1Y9-F1
#
_entry.id   AF-A0A223P1Y9-F1
#
_cell.length_a   1.000
_cell.length_b   1.000
_cell.length_c   1.000
_cell.angle_alpha   90.00
_cell.angle_beta   90.00
_cell.angle_gamma   90.00
#
_symmetry.space_group_name_H-M   'P 1'
#
loop_
_entity.id
_entity.type
_entity.pdbx_description
1 polymer ?
#
loop_
_entity_poly.entity_id
_entity_poly.type
_entity_poly.pdbx_seq_one_letter_code
_entity_poly.pdbx_strand_id
1 'polypeptide(L)'
;MATSITFIRNNALLTRKFVEDNNLPQTVQNSDPIDKEYGLWDDIFLDGLDLHQHFNRNSPYGPIMFKIDLKILTLPDFQNVYITKDNPTNWRSKPNWDDRYYKNIEEFAKDYRNSGRVRDGQIMFTFKNCSDKIKLNKFCREIIVDNPHILLKDNIRSLGTLALSKIVSELSSNKLSHIPVTLRHNENTLPFCWCVKNYGQMQLFNKSELILRFSSNI
;
A
#
# COMPACT_ATOMS: atom_id res chain seq x y z
N MET A 1 -7.66 0.33 -6.52
CA MET A 1 -8.11 -1.08 -6.58
C MET A 1 -7.35 -1.90 -7.63
N ALA A 2 -7.19 -1.39 -8.86
CA ALA A 2 -6.52 -2.10 -9.96
C ALA A 2 -5.17 -2.74 -9.58
N THR A 3 -4.23 -1.99 -9.00
CA THR A 3 -2.92 -2.52 -8.57
C THR A 3 -3.06 -3.70 -7.59
N SER A 4 -3.98 -3.61 -6.63
CA SER A 4 -4.23 -4.68 -5.64
C SER A 4 -4.71 -5.97 -6.30
N ILE A 5 -5.57 -5.85 -7.33
CA ILE A 5 -6.04 -7.01 -8.10
C ILE A 5 -4.90 -7.60 -8.94
N THR A 6 -4.06 -6.76 -9.54
CA THR A 6 -2.86 -7.22 -10.24
C THR A 6 -1.94 -8.03 -9.33
N PHE A 7 -1.74 -7.59 -8.08
CA PHE A 7 -0.96 -8.35 -7.10
C PHE A 7 -1.60 -9.70 -6.77
N ILE A 8 -2.92 -9.75 -6.55
CA ILE A 8 -3.65 -10.98 -6.26
C ILE A 8 -3.54 -11.97 -7.42
N ARG A 9 -3.76 -11.51 -8.66
CA ARG A 9 -3.69 -12.34 -9.87
C ARG A 9 -2.30 -12.88 -10.16
N ASN A 10 -1.27 -12.18 -9.69
CA ASN A 10 0.13 -12.62 -9.80
C ASN A 10 0.63 -13.33 -8.53
N ASN A 11 -0.22 -13.50 -7.51
CA ASN A 11 0.13 -14.03 -6.19
C ASN A 11 1.37 -13.36 -5.58
N ALA A 12 1.58 -12.07 -5.82
CA ALA A 12 2.72 -11.34 -5.25
C ALA A 12 2.57 -9.83 -5.31
N LEU A 13 3.26 -9.12 -4.41
CA LEU A 13 3.61 -7.72 -4.63
C LEU A 13 4.68 -7.65 -5.71
N LEU A 14 4.50 -6.73 -6.66
CA LEU A 14 5.33 -6.59 -7.87
C LEU A 14 6.04 -5.25 -7.86
N THR A 15 7.24 -5.20 -8.43
CA THR A 15 7.92 -3.94 -8.76
C THR A 15 7.11 -3.20 -9.83
N ARG A 16 7.22 -1.87 -9.88
CA ARG A 16 6.55 -1.09 -10.93
C ARG A 16 7.13 -1.43 -12.31
N LYS A 17 8.44 -1.71 -12.37
CA LYS A 17 9.12 -2.23 -13.56
C LYS A 17 8.48 -3.53 -14.07
N PHE A 18 8.28 -4.52 -13.19
CA PHE A 18 7.67 -5.79 -13.60
C PHE A 18 6.27 -5.58 -14.18
N VAL A 19 5.48 -4.71 -13.57
CA VAL A 19 4.12 -4.40 -14.04
C VAL A 19 4.16 -3.76 -15.43
N GLU A 20 5.01 -2.76 -15.64
CA GLU A 20 5.18 -2.07 -16.93
C GLU A 20 5.69 -3.02 -18.02
N ASP A 21 6.77 -3.77 -17.75
CA ASP A 21 7.39 -4.69 -18.71
C ASP A 21 6.43 -5.80 -19.17
N ASN A 22 5.42 -6.14 -18.36
CA ASN A 22 4.43 -7.18 -18.65
C ASN A 22 3.05 -6.63 -19.04
N ASN A 23 2.92 -5.32 -19.29
CA ASN A 23 1.65 -4.66 -19.63
C ASN A 23 0.51 -4.98 -18.65
N LEU A 24 0.82 -5.07 -17.35
CA LEU A 24 -0.15 -5.37 -16.31
C LEU A 24 -0.84 -4.09 -15.82
N PRO A 25 -2.13 -4.16 -15.41
CA PRO A 25 -2.83 -2.98 -14.91
C PRO A 25 -2.24 -2.46 -13.59
N GLN A 26 -2.02 -1.15 -13.49
CA GLN A 26 -1.64 -0.48 -12.25
C GLN A 26 -2.12 0.97 -12.24
N THR A 27 -2.44 1.45 -11.04
CA THR A 27 -2.73 2.87 -10.83
C THR A 27 -1.45 3.70 -10.95
N VAL A 28 -1.48 4.68 -11.85
CA VAL A 28 -0.40 5.67 -12.04
C VAL A 28 -0.18 6.43 -10.72
N GLN A 29 1.08 6.67 -10.37
CA GLN A 29 1.43 7.48 -9.20
C GLN A 29 2.23 8.72 -9.63
N ASN A 30 2.06 9.81 -8.89
CA ASN A 30 2.80 11.06 -9.16
C ASN A 30 4.32 10.91 -8.94
N SER A 31 4.75 9.90 -8.17
CA SER A 31 6.18 9.60 -7.95
C SER A 31 6.83 8.86 -9.11
N ASP A 32 6.07 8.31 -10.07
CA ASP A 32 6.60 7.41 -11.10
C ASP A 32 7.83 7.98 -11.86
N PRO A 33 7.85 9.26 -12.29
CA PRO A 33 9.02 9.83 -12.96
C PRO A 33 10.24 9.92 -12.04
N ILE A 34 10.03 10.27 -10.77
CA ILE A 34 11.09 10.42 -9.76
C ILE A 34 11.68 9.05 -9.40
N ASP A 35 10.83 8.03 -9.27
CA ASP A 35 11.26 6.67 -8.96
C ASP A 35 12.13 6.11 -10.10
N LYS A 36 11.82 6.44 -11.36
CA LYS A 36 12.68 6.11 -12.52
C LYS A 36 14.01 6.86 -12.48
N GLU A 37 13.99 8.17 -12.19
CA GLU A 37 15.20 9.00 -12.07
C GLU A 37 16.17 8.47 -10.99
N TYR A 38 15.64 8.02 -9.86
CA TYR A 38 16.44 7.50 -8.75
C TYR A 38 16.77 6.01 -8.83
N GLY A 39 16.39 5.33 -9.90
CA GLY A 39 16.65 3.89 -10.08
C GLY A 39 15.90 3.00 -9.09
N LEU A 40 14.70 3.43 -8.66
CA LEU A 40 13.83 2.74 -7.71
C LEU A 40 12.69 1.96 -8.38
N TRP A 41 12.61 2.06 -9.71
CA TRP A 41 11.51 1.46 -10.49
C TRP A 41 11.40 -0.06 -10.32
N ASP A 42 12.53 -0.72 -10.02
CA ASP A 42 12.62 -2.16 -9.79
C ASP A 42 12.76 -2.55 -8.31
N ASP A 43 12.45 -1.62 -7.39
CA ASP A 43 12.42 -1.89 -5.96
C ASP A 43 10.97 -2.09 -5.47
N ILE A 44 10.80 -2.81 -4.37
CA ILE A 44 9.52 -2.87 -3.64
C ILE A 44 9.64 -2.07 -2.34
N PHE A 45 8.70 -1.15 -2.13
CA PHE A 45 8.59 -0.35 -0.92
C PHE A 45 7.43 -0.84 -0.06
N LEU A 46 7.69 -1.05 1.23
CA LEU A 46 6.67 -1.32 2.24
C LEU A 46 6.75 -0.24 3.32
N ASP A 47 5.63 0.39 3.63
CA ASP A 47 5.54 1.33 4.75
C ASP A 47 5.85 0.62 6.08
N GLY A 48 6.60 1.27 6.97
CA GLY A 48 6.91 0.72 8.30
C GLY A 48 5.71 0.71 9.26
N LEU A 49 4.61 1.37 8.90
CA LEU A 49 3.42 1.55 9.71
C LEU A 49 2.16 1.39 8.85
N ASP A 50 1.04 1.04 9.49
CA ASP A 50 -0.27 1.28 8.90
C ASP A 50 -0.51 2.79 8.84
N LEU A 51 -0.21 3.43 7.71
CA LEU A 51 -0.35 4.88 7.55
C LEU A 51 -1.79 5.36 7.71
N HIS A 52 -2.77 4.52 7.39
CA HIS A 52 -4.18 4.87 7.58
C HIS A 52 -4.45 5.03 9.07
N GLN A 53 -4.14 4.00 9.87
CA GLN A 53 -4.31 4.06 11.32
C GLN A 53 -3.43 5.15 11.93
N HIS A 54 -2.19 5.28 11.45
CA HIS A 54 -1.23 6.26 11.94
C HIS A 54 -1.64 7.70 11.68
N PHE A 55 -2.41 8.00 10.63
CA PHE A 55 -2.88 9.37 10.34
C PHE A 55 -4.40 9.56 10.43
N ASN A 56 -5.15 8.53 10.83
CA ASN A 56 -6.61 8.49 10.88
C ASN A 56 -7.27 8.97 9.57
N ARG A 57 -6.73 8.58 8.41
CA ARG A 57 -7.20 9.02 7.10
C ARG A 57 -6.95 7.99 6.00
N ASN A 58 -7.68 8.10 4.90
CA ASN A 58 -7.50 7.20 3.76
C ASN A 58 -6.09 7.28 3.17
N SER A 59 -5.61 6.15 2.66
CA SER A 59 -4.39 6.11 1.87
C SER A 59 -4.58 6.83 0.53
N PRO A 60 -3.58 7.62 0.07
CA PRO A 60 -3.60 8.20 -1.27
C PRO A 60 -3.57 7.12 -2.37
N TYR A 61 -3.09 5.91 -2.06
CA TYR A 61 -2.96 4.79 -3.01
C TYR A 61 -4.23 3.95 -3.18
N GLY A 62 -5.26 4.22 -2.36
CA GLY A 62 -6.55 3.56 -2.46
C GLY A 62 -6.95 2.80 -1.18
N PRO A 63 -8.09 2.11 -1.21
CA PRO A 63 -8.75 1.60 -0.01
C PRO A 63 -8.24 0.24 0.47
N ILE A 64 -7.21 -0.32 -0.15
CA ILE A 64 -6.76 -1.71 0.09
C ILE A 64 -5.35 -1.68 0.69
N MET A 65 -5.17 -2.36 1.82
CA MET A 65 -3.89 -2.52 2.48
C MET A 65 -3.54 -4.01 2.60
N PHE A 66 -2.31 -4.38 2.23
CA PHE A 66 -1.76 -5.72 2.42
C PHE A 66 -0.87 -5.72 3.66
N LYS A 67 -1.15 -6.60 4.63
CA LYS A 67 -0.32 -6.79 5.81
C LYS A 67 0.70 -7.89 5.55
N ILE A 68 1.98 -7.51 5.46
CA ILE A 68 3.07 -8.42 5.14
C ILE A 68 3.76 -8.91 6.41
N ASP A 69 4.09 -10.20 6.43
CA ASP A 69 4.79 -10.86 7.53
C ASP A 69 6.26 -10.42 7.60
N LEU A 70 6.67 -9.94 8.77
CA LEU A 70 8.05 -9.52 9.05
C LEU A 70 9.08 -10.65 8.93
N LYS A 71 8.67 -11.93 8.91
CA LYS A 71 9.59 -13.04 8.62
C LYS A 71 10.33 -12.86 7.29
N ILE A 72 9.80 -12.05 6.37
CA ILE A 72 10.47 -11.74 5.12
C ILE A 72 11.88 -11.15 5.34
N LEU A 73 12.07 -10.39 6.43
CA LEU A 73 13.33 -9.73 6.78
C LEU A 73 14.41 -10.70 7.27
N THR A 74 14.06 -11.96 7.58
CA THR A 74 15.00 -12.96 8.09
C THR A 74 15.30 -14.07 7.08
N LEU A 75 14.74 -13.99 5.87
CA LEU A 75 14.89 -15.03 4.87
C LEU A 75 16.09 -14.78 3.95
N PRO A 76 16.84 -15.84 3.57
CA PRO A 76 17.98 -15.72 2.66
C PRO A 76 17.65 -15.17 1.27
N ASP A 77 16.37 -15.26 0.84
CA ASP A 77 15.90 -14.74 -0.45
C ASP A 77 15.86 -13.20 -0.48
N PHE A 78 15.88 -12.53 0.69
CA PHE A 78 15.76 -11.08 0.81
C PHE A 78 16.99 -10.49 1.51
N GLN A 79 18.12 -10.45 0.79
CA GLN A 79 19.41 -9.99 1.35
C GLN A 79 19.61 -8.47 1.23
N ASN A 80 18.94 -7.83 0.27
CA ASN A 80 19.10 -6.41 -0.03
C ASN A 80 17.93 -5.59 0.51
N VAL A 81 17.72 -5.65 1.82
CA VAL A 81 16.68 -4.88 2.50
C VAL A 81 17.28 -3.69 3.21
N TYR A 82 16.76 -2.50 2.93
CA TYR A 82 17.20 -1.24 3.50
C TYR A 82 16.02 -0.49 4.10
N ILE A 83 16.31 0.43 5.03
CA ILE A 83 15.30 1.25 5.68
C ILE A 83 15.54 2.71 5.32
N THR A 84 14.55 3.37 4.73
CA THR A 84 14.64 4.78 4.34
C THR A 84 14.48 5.69 5.55
N LYS A 85 15.23 6.79 5.58
CA LYS A 85 15.08 7.88 6.55
C LYS A 85 13.90 8.80 6.21
N ASP A 86 13.47 8.79 4.96
CA ASP A 86 12.43 9.65 4.39
C ASP A 86 11.88 9.04 3.09
N ASN A 87 10.72 9.50 2.65
CA ASN A 87 10.09 9.10 1.39
C ASN A 87 10.98 9.50 0.19
N PRO A 88 11.17 8.61 -0.81
CA PRO A 88 11.93 8.91 -2.03
C PRO A 88 11.57 10.23 -2.72
N THR A 89 10.32 10.68 -2.65
CA THR A 89 9.90 11.96 -3.25
C THR A 89 10.64 13.17 -2.67
N ASN A 90 11.27 13.03 -1.50
CA ASN A 90 12.01 14.09 -0.80
C ASN A 90 13.53 14.03 -1.03
N TRP A 91 14.04 13.14 -1.89
CA TRP A 91 15.49 12.90 -2.03
C TRP A 91 16.23 13.87 -2.95
N ARG A 92 15.56 14.86 -3.54
CA ARG A 92 16.17 15.80 -4.49
C ARG A 92 17.41 16.52 -3.94
N SER A 93 17.42 16.81 -2.64
CA SER A 93 18.55 17.46 -1.93
C SER A 93 19.42 16.47 -1.15
N LYS A 94 19.21 15.15 -1.31
CA LYS A 94 19.87 14.08 -0.56
C LYS A 94 20.62 13.18 -1.55
N PRO A 95 21.75 13.64 -2.13
CA PRO A 95 22.42 12.90 -3.21
C PRO A 95 23.08 11.61 -2.70
N ASN A 96 23.46 11.54 -1.42
CA ASN A 96 24.23 10.43 -0.89
C ASN A 96 23.35 9.33 -0.30
N TRP A 97 23.89 8.12 -0.32
CA TRP A 97 23.26 6.94 0.27
C TRP A 97 22.89 7.13 1.74
N ASP A 98 23.82 7.65 2.53
CA ASP A 98 23.69 7.85 3.97
C ASP A 98 22.64 8.91 4.35
N ASP A 99 22.27 9.79 3.42
CA ASP A 99 21.20 10.77 3.61
C ASP A 99 19.81 10.14 3.40
N ARG A 100 19.75 9.01 2.66
CA ARG A 100 18.51 8.33 2.25
C ARG A 100 18.17 7.14 3.13
N TYR A 101 19.18 6.39 3.57
CA TYR A 101 19.01 5.14 4.31
C TYR A 101 19.68 5.19 5.68
N TYR A 102 19.12 4.46 6.64
CA TYR A 102 19.79 4.21 7.92
C TYR A 102 21.02 3.33 7.71
N LYS A 103 22.11 3.68 8.40
CA LYS A 103 23.38 2.95 8.34
C LYS A 103 23.33 1.64 9.09
N ASN A 104 22.58 1.61 10.19
CA ASN A 104 22.46 0.47 11.08
C ASN A 104 21.18 0.53 11.91
N ILE A 105 20.90 -0.57 12.63
CA ILE A 105 19.69 -0.73 13.45
C ILE A 105 19.70 0.25 14.62
N GLU A 106 20.87 0.61 15.16
CA GLU A 106 20.99 1.53 16.29
C GLU A 106 20.57 2.96 15.90
N GLU A 107 20.91 3.42 14.70
CA GLU A 107 20.46 4.70 14.15
C GLU A 107 18.94 4.69 13.93
N PHE A 108 18.42 3.62 13.32
CA PHE A 108 16.99 3.45 13.10
C PHE A 108 16.20 3.46 14.43
N ALA A 109 16.66 2.71 15.44
CA ALA A 109 16.00 2.60 16.73
C ALA A 109 15.95 3.92 17.51
N LYS A 110 16.92 4.81 17.30
CA LYS A 110 16.90 6.16 17.88
C LYS A 110 15.84 7.05 17.23
N ASP A 111 15.58 6.85 15.94
CA ASP A 111 14.73 7.73 15.14
C ASP A 111 13.26 7.28 15.09
N TYR A 112 13.03 5.99 14.85
CA TYR A 112 11.70 5.42 14.64
C TYR A 112 10.80 5.57 15.86
N ARG A 113 9.63 6.20 15.66
CA ARG A 113 8.64 6.57 16.70
C ARG A 113 9.11 7.61 17.71
N ASN A 114 10.26 8.24 17.48
CA ASN A 114 10.82 9.27 18.35
C ASN A 114 10.91 10.65 17.67
N SER A 115 10.92 10.70 16.34
CA SER A 115 11.13 11.95 15.59
C SER A 115 9.86 12.59 15.05
N GLY A 116 8.70 12.11 15.51
CA GLY A 116 7.40 12.71 15.28
C GLY A 116 6.59 12.04 14.18
N ARG A 117 5.27 12.19 14.31
CA ARG A 117 4.25 11.45 13.55
C ARG A 117 4.44 11.50 12.03
N VAL A 118 4.80 12.65 11.47
CA VAL A 118 4.97 12.79 10.01
C VAL A 118 6.18 12.01 9.53
N ARG A 119 7.33 12.14 10.21
CA ARG A 119 8.58 11.48 9.84
C ARG A 119 8.45 9.96 9.97
N ASP A 120 7.78 9.47 11.00
CA ASP A 120 7.52 8.03 11.16
C ASP A 120 6.74 7.44 9.97
N GLY A 121 5.82 8.21 9.39
CA GLY A 121 5.05 7.78 8.22
C GLY A 121 5.81 7.87 6.89
N GLN A 122 7.05 8.36 6.89
CA GLN A 122 7.93 8.44 5.71
C GLN A 122 8.98 7.33 5.68
N ILE A 123 9.14 6.61 6.79
CA ILE A 123 10.08 5.51 6.94
C ILE A 123 9.51 4.25 6.26
N MET A 124 10.26 3.71 5.32
CA MET A 124 9.87 2.56 4.50
C MET A 124 10.97 1.50 4.50
N PHE A 125 10.56 0.24 4.39
CA PHE A 125 11.44 -0.87 4.03
C PHE A 125 11.53 -0.95 2.50
N THR A 126 12.74 -0.93 1.97
CA THR A 126 13.04 -1.04 0.54
C THR A 126 13.71 -2.37 0.27
N PHE A 127 13.09 -3.18 -0.57
CA PHE A 127 13.59 -4.45 -1.05
C PHE A 127 14.20 -4.21 -2.44
N LYS A 128 15.53 -4.10 -2.51
CA LYS A 128 16.24 -3.67 -3.73
C LYS A 128 16.60 -4.82 -4.65
N ASN A 129 16.50 -4.57 -5.96
CA ASN A 129 16.82 -5.53 -7.02
C ASN A 129 16.17 -6.89 -6.78
N CYS A 130 14.97 -6.88 -6.21
CA CYS A 130 14.21 -8.09 -6.02
C CYS A 130 13.60 -8.43 -7.38
N SER A 131 14.37 -9.17 -8.20
CA SER A 131 13.81 -10.03 -9.25
C SER A 131 12.69 -10.91 -8.70
N ASP A 132 12.67 -11.10 -7.37
CA ASP A 132 11.68 -11.80 -6.59
C ASP A 132 10.50 -10.91 -6.17
N LYS A 133 9.34 -11.31 -6.68
CA LYS A 133 8.05 -10.82 -6.22
C LYS A 133 7.81 -11.23 -4.75
N ILE A 134 7.24 -10.37 -3.91
CA ILE A 134 6.87 -10.76 -2.53
C ILE A 134 5.59 -11.60 -2.58
N LYS A 135 5.74 -12.92 -2.52
CA LYS A 135 4.64 -13.89 -2.68
C LYS A 135 3.53 -13.72 -1.64
N LEU A 136 2.30 -13.45 -2.08
CA LEU A 136 1.16 -13.23 -1.19
C LEU A 136 0.80 -14.50 -0.41
N ASN A 137 0.78 -15.67 -1.07
CA ASN A 137 0.46 -16.93 -0.39
C ASN A 137 1.40 -17.29 0.76
N LYS A 138 2.65 -16.80 0.74
CA LYS A 138 3.68 -17.06 1.76
C LYS A 138 3.74 -15.96 2.82
N PHE A 139 3.53 -14.71 2.43
CA PHE A 139 3.87 -13.54 3.26
C PHE A 139 2.70 -12.62 3.58
N CYS A 140 1.60 -12.64 2.83
CA CYS A 140 0.45 -11.80 3.15
C CYS A 140 -0.38 -12.45 4.26
N ARG A 141 -0.51 -11.76 5.39
CA ARG A 141 -1.23 -12.24 6.57
C ARG A 141 -2.68 -11.82 6.61
N GLU A 142 -3.00 -10.69 5.99
CA GLU A 142 -4.33 -10.09 5.98
C GLU A 142 -4.42 -9.03 4.88
N ILE A 143 -5.60 -8.87 4.29
CA ILE A 143 -5.94 -7.71 3.47
C ILE A 143 -7.02 -6.91 4.20
N ILE A 144 -6.76 -5.62 4.41
CA ILE A 144 -7.70 -4.71 5.06
C ILE A 144 -8.30 -3.78 4.00
N VAL A 145 -9.62 -3.62 4.05
CA VAL A 145 -10.39 -2.81 3.11
C VAL A 145 -11.06 -1.64 3.85
N ASP A 146 -10.83 -0.42 3.37
CA ASP A 146 -11.51 0.77 3.89
C ASP A 146 -13.02 0.68 3.64
N ASN A 147 -13.82 0.91 4.68
CA ASN A 147 -15.26 1.00 4.57
C ASN A 147 -15.77 2.39 4.96
N PRO A 148 -15.88 3.36 4.04
CA PRO A 148 -16.36 4.70 4.39
C PRO A 148 -17.87 4.78 4.63
N HIS A 149 -18.59 3.65 4.59
CA HIS A 149 -20.06 3.58 4.69
C HIS A 149 -20.81 4.44 3.64
N ILE A 150 -20.16 4.74 2.51
CA ILE A 150 -20.82 5.36 1.37
C ILE A 150 -21.70 4.30 0.70
N LEU A 151 -23.02 4.47 0.81
CA LEU A 151 -24.01 3.54 0.27
C LEU A 151 -24.10 3.62 -1.26
N LEU A 152 -24.38 2.46 -1.86
CA LEU A 152 -24.75 2.32 -3.26
C LEU A 152 -26.23 2.66 -3.46
N LYS A 153 -26.68 2.68 -4.73
CA LYS A 153 -28.07 2.99 -5.10
C LYS A 153 -29.11 2.05 -4.45
N ASP A 154 -28.70 0.84 -4.07
CA ASP A 154 -29.58 -0.12 -3.40
C ASP A 154 -29.77 0.17 -1.90
N ASN A 155 -29.05 1.14 -1.34
CA ASN A 155 -29.04 1.51 0.08
C ASN A 155 -28.74 0.35 1.05
N ILE A 156 -28.25 -0.79 0.55
CA ILE A 156 -27.93 -1.97 1.33
C ILE A 156 -26.42 -2.15 1.40
N ARG A 157 -25.73 -2.00 0.26
CA ARG A 157 -24.29 -2.21 0.15
C ARG A 157 -23.56 -0.88 0.23
N SER A 158 -22.40 -0.87 0.89
CA SER A 158 -21.45 0.23 0.83
C SER A 158 -20.34 -0.02 -0.20
N LEU A 159 -19.67 1.04 -0.65
CA LEU A 159 -18.45 0.93 -1.47
C LEU A 159 -17.39 0.00 -0.83
N GLY A 160 -17.26 0.05 0.50
CA GLY A 160 -16.35 -0.84 1.24
C GLY A 160 -16.75 -2.31 1.12
N THR A 161 -18.03 -2.63 1.31
CA THR A 161 -18.53 -4.01 1.18
C THR A 161 -18.41 -4.56 -0.24
N LEU A 162 -18.57 -3.69 -1.26
CA LEU A 162 -18.36 -4.05 -2.65
C LEU A 162 -16.88 -4.36 -2.93
N ALA A 163 -15.98 -3.49 -2.47
CA ALA A 163 -14.54 -3.69 -2.58
C ALA A 163 -14.08 -4.97 -1.87
N LEU A 164 -14.57 -5.22 -0.65
CA LEU A 164 -14.30 -6.46 0.08
C LEU A 164 -14.75 -7.68 -0.72
N SER A 165 -15.99 -7.69 -1.21
CA SER A 165 -16.54 -8.81 -1.98
C SER A 165 -15.71 -9.09 -3.23
N LYS A 166 -15.24 -8.03 -3.91
CA LYS A 166 -14.36 -8.14 -5.08
C LYS A 166 -13.00 -8.74 -4.70
N ILE A 167 -12.37 -8.29 -3.63
CA ILE A 167 -11.08 -8.84 -3.15
C ILE A 167 -11.24 -10.31 -2.77
N VAL A 168 -12.29 -10.68 -2.02
CA VAL A 168 -12.57 -12.08 -1.65
C VAL A 168 -12.73 -12.96 -2.90
N SER A 169 -13.48 -12.49 -3.90
CA SER A 169 -13.68 -13.22 -5.16
C SER A 169 -12.37 -13.40 -5.94
N GLU A 170 -11.53 -12.36 -6.02
CA GLU A 170 -10.23 -12.44 -6.69
C GLU A 170 -9.26 -13.37 -5.93
N LEU A 171 -9.24 -13.34 -4.60
CA LEU A 171 -8.44 -14.28 -3.80
C LEU A 171 -8.88 -15.72 -4.04
N SER A 172 -10.19 -15.99 -4.05
CA SER A 172 -10.73 -17.34 -4.30
C SER A 172 -10.35 -17.85 -5.68
N SER A 173 -10.51 -17.02 -6.71
CA SER A 173 -10.18 -17.36 -8.10
C SER A 173 -8.68 -17.67 -8.30
N ASN A 174 -7.81 -17.11 -7.44
CA ASN A 174 -6.37 -17.26 -7.51
C ASN A 174 -5.79 -18.22 -6.45
N LYS A 175 -6.63 -19.04 -5.79
CA LYS A 175 -6.23 -20.02 -4.76
C LYS A 175 -5.54 -19.38 -3.54
N LEU A 176 -6.01 -18.20 -3.14
CA LEU A 176 -5.52 -17.41 -2.00
C LEU A 176 -6.59 -17.19 -0.92
N SER A 177 -7.64 -18.02 -0.89
CA SER A 177 -8.74 -17.91 0.09
C SER A 177 -8.31 -18.04 1.56
N HIS A 178 -7.08 -18.53 1.83
CA HIS A 178 -6.53 -18.60 3.17
C HIS A 178 -6.12 -17.24 3.75
N ILE A 179 -6.01 -16.20 2.91
CA ILE A 179 -5.68 -14.85 3.35
C ILE A 179 -6.97 -14.19 3.86
N PRO A 180 -7.08 -13.83 5.15
CA PRO A 180 -8.25 -13.17 5.69
C PRO A 180 -8.41 -11.76 5.10
N VAL A 181 -9.66 -11.35 4.91
CA VAL A 181 -10.03 -10.01 4.44
C VAL A 181 -10.97 -9.37 5.45
N THR A 182 -10.63 -8.17 5.93
CA THR A 182 -11.41 -7.47 6.95
C THR A 182 -11.77 -6.05 6.51
N LEU A 183 -12.87 -5.53 7.07
CA LEU A 183 -13.20 -4.10 6.93
C LEU A 183 -12.52 -3.32 8.04
N ARG A 184 -11.93 -2.18 7.68
CA ARG A 184 -11.22 -1.32 8.63
C ARG A 184 -12.13 -0.64 9.63
N HIS A 185 -13.24 -0.09 9.14
CA HIS A 185 -14.11 0.76 9.97
C HIS A 185 -15.25 -0.06 10.55
N ASN A 186 -15.53 0.23 11.82
CA ASN A 186 -16.76 -0.14 12.52
C ASN A 186 -17.42 1.14 13.05
N GLU A 187 -18.57 1.00 13.69
CA GLU A 187 -19.36 2.12 14.23
C GLU A 187 -18.57 3.02 15.19
N ASN A 188 -17.59 2.46 15.90
CA ASN A 188 -16.77 3.18 16.87
C ASN A 188 -15.56 3.89 16.24
N THR A 189 -15.05 3.40 15.11
CA THR A 189 -13.84 3.98 14.47
C THR A 189 -14.16 4.93 13.32
N LEU A 190 -15.30 4.74 12.65
CA LEU A 190 -15.70 5.53 11.49
C LEU A 190 -15.81 7.04 11.78
N PRO A 191 -16.45 7.51 12.89
CA PRO A 191 -16.66 8.94 13.12
C PRO A 191 -15.35 9.74 13.30
N PHE A 192 -14.27 9.07 13.71
CA PHE A 192 -12.98 9.68 13.99
C PHE A 192 -11.99 9.59 12.81
N CYS A 193 -12.41 8.98 11.70
CA CYS A 193 -11.58 8.79 10.52
C CYS A 193 -11.94 9.76 9.41
N TRP A 194 -10.93 10.40 8.83
CA TRP A 194 -11.08 11.31 7.70
C TRP A 194 -11.54 10.61 6.41
N CYS A 195 -11.60 9.27 6.39
CA CYS A 195 -12.17 8.52 5.28
C CYS A 195 -13.58 8.95 4.91
N VAL A 196 -14.46 9.17 5.89
CA VAL A 196 -15.85 9.59 5.63
C VAL A 196 -15.85 10.90 4.86
N LYS A 197 -15.10 11.89 5.36
CA LYS A 197 -15.00 13.20 4.73
C LYS A 197 -14.32 13.14 3.37
N ASN A 198 -13.17 12.48 3.26
CA ASN A 198 -12.36 12.51 2.04
C ASN A 198 -13.03 11.73 0.91
N TYR A 199 -13.52 10.50 1.17
CA TYR A 199 -14.25 9.76 0.16
C TYR A 199 -15.62 10.37 -0.13
N GLY A 200 -16.29 10.98 0.86
CA GLY A 200 -17.53 11.74 0.65
C GLY A 200 -17.34 12.97 -0.24
N GLN A 201 -16.24 13.71 -0.06
CA GLN A 201 -15.87 14.81 -0.95
C GLN A 201 -15.62 14.32 -2.38
N MET A 202 -14.93 13.19 -2.55
CA MET A 202 -14.78 12.59 -3.88
C MET A 202 -16.14 12.18 -4.46
N GLN A 203 -17.06 11.65 -3.66
CA GLN A 203 -18.40 11.30 -4.14
C GLN A 203 -19.16 12.52 -4.70
N LEU A 204 -19.04 13.66 -4.03
CA LEU A 204 -19.75 14.90 -4.39
C LEU A 204 -19.08 15.66 -5.55
N PHE A 205 -17.75 15.73 -5.55
CA PHE A 205 -17.02 16.66 -6.42
C PHE A 205 -16.04 16.00 -7.40
N ASN A 206 -15.67 14.73 -7.18
CA ASN A 206 -14.72 14.00 -8.03
C ASN A 206 -15.06 12.51 -8.12
N LYS A 207 -16.25 12.22 -8.66
CA LYS A 207 -16.81 10.86 -8.68
C LYS A 207 -15.94 9.89 -9.49
N SER A 208 -15.26 10.39 -10.53
CA SER A 208 -14.30 9.61 -11.33
C SER A 208 -13.15 9.09 -10.47
N GLU A 209 -12.58 9.91 -9.60
CA GLU A 209 -11.50 9.51 -8.68
C GLU A 209 -11.99 8.48 -7.66
N LEU A 210 -13.21 8.66 -7.13
CA LEU A 210 -13.80 7.68 -6.22
C LEU A 210 -13.97 6.31 -6.90
N ILE A 211 -14.45 6.31 -8.15
CA ILE A 211 -14.60 5.10 -8.95
C ILE A 211 -13.22 4.48 -9.20
N LEU A 212 -12.22 5.24 -9.62
CA LEU A 212 -10.86 4.73 -9.87
C LEU A 212 -10.26 4.04 -8.63
N ARG A 213 -10.52 4.58 -7.43
CA ARG A 213 -10.03 4.01 -6.17
C ARG A 213 -10.68 2.67 -5.83
N PHE A 214 -11.99 2.55 -6.01
CA PHE A 214 -12.77 1.38 -5.59
C PHE A 214 -13.08 0.38 -6.73
N SER A 215 -12.86 0.74 -7.99
CA SER A 215 -13.13 -0.07 -9.19
C SER A 215 -11.87 -0.68 -9.79
N SER A 216 -12.03 -1.86 -10.39
CA SER A 216 -10.98 -2.54 -11.15
C SER A 216 -10.90 -2.12 -12.62
N ASN A 217 -11.88 -1.36 -13.11
CA ASN A 217 -11.92 -0.93 -14.51
C ASN A 217 -10.99 0.27 -14.66
N ILE A 218 -9.82 0.04 -15.25
CA ILE A 218 -8.98 1.06 -15.90
C ILE A 218 -9.37 1.05 -17.37
#